data_AF-A0A5B7G8J8-F1
#
_entry.id   AF-A0A5B7G8J8-F1
#
_cell.length_a   1.000
_cell.length_b   1.000
_cell.length_c   1.000
_cell.angle_alpha   90.00
_cell.angle_beta   90.00
_cell.angle_gamma   90.00
#
_symmetry.space_group_name_H-M   'P 1'
#
loop_
_entity.id
_entity.type
_entity.pdbx_description
1 polymer ?
#
loop_
_entity_poly.entity_id
_entity_poly.type
_entity_poly.pdbx_seq_one_letter_code
_entity_poly.pdbx_strand_id
1 'polypeptide(L)'
;MIGTSPQNNSFKMLEVLFQHNMTVRYERIGRDRMFSAEKVFGDSFDIGGGKEALIGFFGSLRPVGWKENTMLLNVDGKYSVKVI
;
A
#
# COMPACT_ATOMS: atom_id res chain seq x y z
N MET A 1 17.13 1.10 22.85
CA MET A 1 15.73 0.78 23.18
C MET A 1 14.83 1.82 22.54
N ILE A 2 14.13 1.47 21.45
CA ILE A 2 13.15 2.38 20.82
C ILE A 2 11.91 2.35 21.71
N GLY A 3 11.73 3.38 22.52
CA GLY A 3 10.60 3.49 23.44
C GLY A 3 9.26 3.46 22.70
N THR A 4 8.35 2.62 23.19
CA THR A 4 6.94 2.60 22.77
C THR A 4 6.23 3.84 23.33
N SER A 5 6.46 5.01 22.75
CA SER A 5 5.67 6.19 23.07
C SER A 5 4.21 5.97 22.65
N PRO A 6 3.21 6.45 23.41
CA PRO A 6 1.79 6.32 23.06
C PRO A 6 1.46 6.81 21.64
N GLN A 7 2.15 7.87 21.18
CA GLN A 7 2.04 8.42 19.82
C GLN A 7 2.44 7.41 18.74
N ASN A 8 3.48 6.58 18.99
CA ASN A 8 3.88 5.53 18.06
C ASN A 8 2.81 4.44 17.90
N ASN A 9 2.00 4.18 18.94
CA ASN A 9 0.90 3.23 18.86
C ASN A 9 -0.31 3.81 18.11
N SER A 10 -0.62 5.09 18.30
CA SER A 10 -1.69 5.77 17.55
C SER A 10 -1.41 5.82 16.05
N PHE A 11 -0.18 6.12 15.63
CA PHE A 11 0.19 6.10 14.21
C PHE A 11 0.12 4.71 13.59
N LYS A 12 0.55 3.67 14.32
CA LYS A 12 0.40 2.28 13.87
C LYS A 12 -1.06 1.86 13.74
N MET A 13 -1.92 2.28 14.68
CA MET A 13 -3.36 2.02 14.61
C MET A 13 -3.98 2.65 13.36
N LEU A 14 -3.64 3.92 13.08
CA LEU A 14 -4.13 4.62 11.88
C LEU A 14 -3.65 3.95 10.59
N GLU A 15 -2.40 3.48 10.54
CA GLU A 15 -1.89 2.71 9.40
C GLU A 15 -2.69 1.42 9.18
N VAL A 16 -3.01 0.68 10.25
CA VAL A 16 -3.84 -0.54 10.15
C VAL A 16 -5.24 -0.23 9.64
N LEU A 17 -5.88 0.82 10.15
CA LEU A 17 -7.21 1.24 9.72
C LEU A 17 -7.22 1.67 8.25
N PHE A 18 -6.22 2.44 7.83
CA PHE A 18 -6.05 2.84 6.43
C PHE A 18 -5.86 1.62 5.52
N GLN A 19 -5.03 0.67 5.93
CA GLN A 19 -4.75 -0.53 5.14
C GLN A 19 -5.91 -1.52 5.12
N HIS A 20 -6.82 -1.51 6.10
CA HIS A 20 -7.85 -2.54 6.27
C HIS A 20 -8.70 -2.76 5.01
N ASN A 21 -9.35 -1.73 4.49
CA ASN A 21 -10.23 -1.86 3.33
C ASN A 21 -9.45 -2.25 2.06
N MET A 22 -8.19 -1.80 1.94
CA MET A 22 -7.33 -2.13 0.81
C MET A 22 -6.89 -3.59 0.85
N THR A 23 -6.58 -4.13 2.03
CA THR A 23 -6.20 -5.55 2.18
C THR A 23 -7.33 -6.54 1.93
N VAL A 24 -8.57 -6.10 2.06
CA VAL A 24 -9.74 -6.93 1.73
C VAL A 24 -10.01 -6.94 0.21
N ARG A 25 -9.70 -5.84 -0.48
CA ARG A 25 -10.03 -5.65 -1.91
C ARG A 25 -8.90 -5.98 -2.87
N TYR A 26 -7.65 -5.94 -2.42
CA TYR A 26 -6.48 -6.03 -3.29
C TYR A 26 -5.49 -7.08 -2.80
N GLU A 27 -4.74 -7.64 -3.75
CA GLU A 27 -3.62 -8.53 -3.44
C GLU A 27 -2.46 -7.68 -2.89
N ARG A 28 -2.08 -7.94 -1.64
CA ARG A 28 -1.00 -7.20 -0.96
C ARG A 28 0.34 -7.88 -1.21
N ILE A 29 1.30 -7.16 -1.79
CA ILE A 29 2.67 -7.64 -1.99
C ILE A 29 3.65 -6.88 -1.09
N GLY A 30 4.09 -7.55 -0.02
CA GLY A 30 4.89 -6.94 1.02
C GLY A 30 4.04 -6.08 1.95
N ARG A 31 4.56 -4.95 2.43
CA ARG A 31 3.86 -4.16 3.45
C ARG A 31 2.86 -3.17 2.85
N ASP A 32 3.22 -2.44 1.81
CA ASP A 32 2.48 -1.21 1.49
C ASP A 32 2.02 -1.15 0.03
N ARG A 33 2.19 -2.26 -0.71
CA ARG A 33 1.86 -2.33 -2.14
C ARG A 33 0.62 -3.19 -2.35
N MET A 34 -0.32 -2.63 -3.07
CA MET A 34 -1.63 -3.23 -3.34
C MET A 34 -1.83 -3.34 -4.84
N PHE A 35 -2.19 -4.52 -5.32
CA PHE A 35 -2.40 -4.82 -6.74
C PHE A 35 -3.80 -5.38 -6.96
N SER A 36 -4.45 -4.94 -8.04
CA SER A 36 -5.80 -5.42 -8.35
C SER A 36 -5.74 -6.70 -9.17
N ALA A 37 -6.31 -7.78 -8.62
CA ALA A 37 -6.59 -8.99 -9.39
C ALA A 37 -7.86 -8.82 -10.25
N GLU A 38 -8.81 -8.00 -9.80
CA GLU A 38 -10.09 -7.73 -10.47
C GLU A 38 -10.01 -6.58 -11.50
N LYS A 39 -8.79 -6.19 -11.92
CA LYS A 39 -8.55 -5.14 -12.94
C LYS A 39 -9.19 -3.77 -12.64
N VAL A 40 -9.41 -3.45 -11.36
CA VAL A 40 -10.00 -2.18 -10.90
C VAL A 40 -9.15 -0.96 -11.30
N PHE A 41 -7.85 -1.15 -11.49
CA PHE A 41 -6.90 -0.11 -11.91
C PHE A 41 -6.54 -0.15 -13.39
N GLY A 42 -7.28 -0.94 -14.18
CA GLY A 42 -7.01 -1.19 -15.59
C GLY A 42 -6.64 -2.65 -15.87
N ASP A 43 -6.55 -2.99 -17.15
CA ASP A 43 -6.18 -4.33 -17.60
C ASP A 43 -4.73 -4.69 -17.24
N SER A 44 -4.51 -5.96 -16.93
CA SER A 44 -3.16 -6.52 -16.89
C SER A 44 -2.59 -6.62 -18.30
N PHE A 45 -1.27 -6.47 -18.41
CA PHE A 45 -0.56 -6.55 -19.69
C PHE A 45 0.19 -7.87 -19.75
N ASP A 46 -0.07 -8.69 -20.77
CA ASP A 46 0.75 -9.88 -21.05
C ASP A 46 2.18 -9.43 -21.40
N ILE A 47 3.17 -9.98 -20.71
CA ILE A 47 4.59 -9.72 -20.96
C ILE A 47 5.33 -10.95 -21.53
N GLY A 48 4.59 -12.01 -21.85
CA GLY A 48 5.09 -13.26 -22.40
C GLY A 48 5.65 -14.22 -21.34
N GLY A 49 5.78 -15.50 -21.73
CA GLY A 49 6.37 -16.54 -20.89
C GLY A 49 5.51 -16.92 -19.67
N GLY A 50 4.19 -16.85 -19.79
CA GLY A 50 3.25 -17.16 -18.70
C GLY A 50 3.26 -16.11 -17.58
N LYS A 51 3.49 -14.83 -17.93
CA LYS A 51 3.57 -13.73 -16.96
C LYS A 51 2.73 -12.55 -17.41
N GLU A 52 2.15 -11.86 -16.44
CA GLU A 52 1.43 -10.61 -16.64
C GLU A 52 1.98 -9.49 -15.75
N ALA A 53 1.90 -8.25 -16.24
CA ALA A 53 2.12 -7.05 -15.45
C ALA A 53 0.78 -6.58 -14.85
N LEU A 54 0.74 -6.50 -13.52
CA LEU A 54 -0.36 -5.98 -12.73
C LEU A 54 -0.15 -4.51 -12.40
N ILE A 55 -1.25 -3.75 -12.42
CA ILE A 55 -1.29 -2.36 -12.01
C ILE A 55 -1.69 -2.28 -10.53
N GLY A 56 -0.99 -1.44 -9.79
CA GLY A 56 -1.26 -1.22 -8.38
C GLY A 56 -0.67 0.10 -7.89
N PHE A 57 -0.60 0.23 -6.58
CA PHE A 57 -0.02 1.40 -5.94
C PHE A 57 0.67 1.03 -4.64
N PHE A 58 1.62 1.88 -4.25
CA PHE A 58 2.15 1.97 -2.90
C PHE A 58 1.33 2.99 -2.11
N GLY A 59 0.96 2.67 -0.87
CA GLY A 59 0.24 3.58 0.03
C GLY A 59 0.76 3.47 1.47
N SER A 60 1.10 4.60 2.09
CA SER A 60 1.48 4.67 3.52
C SER A 60 1.05 5.97 4.17
N LEU A 61 0.78 5.96 5.48
CA LEU A 61 0.66 7.18 6.26
C LEU A 61 1.98 7.52 6.95
N ARG A 62 2.35 8.80 6.92
CA ARG A 62 3.58 9.29 7.55
C ARG A 62 3.32 10.55 8.39
N PRO A 63 3.81 10.62 9.64
CA PRO A 63 3.79 11.86 10.40
C PRO A 63 4.72 12.88 9.71
N VAL A 64 4.38 14.16 9.80
CA VAL A 64 5.21 15.25 9.31
C VAL A 64 5.74 16.12 10.46
N GLY A 65 7.04 16.41 10.43
CA GLY A 65 7.69 17.18 11.50
C GLY A 65 7.42 18.68 11.45
N TRP A 66 6.96 19.20 10.30
CA TRP A 66 6.76 20.64 10.08
C TRP A 66 5.32 21.13 10.36
N LYS A 67 4.39 20.20 10.62
CA LYS A 67 3.00 20.54 10.93
C LYS A 67 2.49 19.65 12.06
N GLU A 68 2.09 20.28 13.16
CA GLU A 68 1.59 19.57 14.32
C GLU A 68 0.34 18.74 13.98
N ASN A 69 0.23 17.58 14.64
CA ASN A 69 -0.92 16.68 14.58
C ASN A 69 -1.39 16.32 13.16
N THR A 70 -0.48 16.38 12.18
CA THR A 70 -0.78 16.09 10.78
C THR A 70 -0.05 14.84 10.33
N MET A 71 -0.76 14.01 9.56
CA MET A 71 -0.18 12.90 8.81
C MET A 71 -0.43 13.12 7.33
N LEU A 72 0.53 12.71 6.51
CA LEU A 72 0.37 12.70 5.07
C LEU A 72 0.11 11.28 4.58
N LEU A 73 -0.77 11.18 3.60
CA LEU A 73 -0.94 9.99 2.80
C LEU A 73 0.05 10.05 1.63
N ASN A 74 1.00 9.12 1.62
CA ASN A 74 1.96 8.96 0.53
C ASN A 74 1.46 7.87 -0.43
N VAL A 75 1.18 8.26 -1.68
CA VAL A 75 0.67 7.37 -2.74
C VAL A 75 1.58 7.44 -3.95
N ASP A 76 1.93 6.28 -4.50
CA ASP A 76 2.74 6.18 -5.71
C ASP A 76 2.27 5.02 -6.59
N GLY A 77 2.17 5.22 -7.91
CA GLY A 77 1.76 4.20 -8.87
C GLY A 77 2.83 3.11 -9.03
N LYS A 78 2.41 1.86 -9.14
CA LYS A 78 3.31 0.71 -9.26
C LYS A 78 2.83 -0.30 -10.29
N TYR A 79 3.81 -0.96 -10.90
CA TYR A 79 3.61 -2.19 -11.66
C TYR A 79 4.29 -3.34 -10.92
N SER A 80 3.72 -4.54 -10.99
CA SER A 80 4.33 -5.78 -10.52
C SER A 80 4.13 -6.88 -11.54
N VAL A 81 5.02 -7.86 -11.57
CA VAL A 81 4.90 -9.03 -12.44
C VAL A 81 4.32 -10.18 -11.64
N LYS A 82 3.31 -10.85 -12.19
CA LYS A 82 2.70 -12.08 -11.67
C LYS A 82 2.91 -13.21 -12.68
N VAL A 83 3.21 -14.41 -12.17
CA VAL A 83 3.25 -15.64 -12.98
C VAL A 83 1.85 -16.25 -12.98
N ILE A 84 1.36 -16.64 -14.16
CA ILE A 84 0.06 -17.26 -14.39
C ILE A 84 0.21 -18.77 -14.49
#